data_AF-A0A1M3CZG7-F1
#
_entry.id   AF-A0A1M3CZG7-F1
#
_cell.length_a   1.000
_cell.length_b   1.000
_cell.length_c   1.000
_cell.angle_alpha   90.00
_cell.angle_beta   90.00
_cell.angle_gamma   90.00
#
_symmetry.space_group_name_H-M   'P 1'
#
loop_
_entity.id
_entity.type
_entity.pdbx_description
1 polymer ?
#
loop_
_entity_poly.entity_id
_entity_poly.type
_entity_poly.pdbx_seq_one_letter_code
_entity_poly.pdbx_strand_id
1 'polypeptide(L)'
;MTGLLKIDGADAYTTYGVFPTGDSYAQVLEWPSLKELLISDWPDQNGIDVDLSAPVLDSRSLTLSFFTGGQLANIGGLMSALMNGSYHTLEFPQLGVEHSLRLISQPSYRSYSNATKHFALQLADDFPLAGYNYLAPNPTGISATGFKIDNVDLANYGMVVTEGAESEILKSPGIKQNLLVSIKNKAGVSYDGENVFVKSKEVEIGLLFRGSMSDFIRNSRALLYNLVKPGQRSFYAGVTGESYGCYYNGQRVERFLILNNRIWCEFSVSLVFTNKTV
;
A
#
# COMPACT_ATOMS: atom_id res chain seq x y z
N MET A 1 27.42 5.81 -4.83
CA MET A 1 26.53 6.57 -3.92
C MET A 1 25.86 7.72 -4.64
N THR A 2 26.47 8.27 -5.69
CA THR A 2 25.79 9.18 -6.63
C THR A 2 24.71 8.44 -7.43
N GLY A 3 23.70 9.19 -7.87
CA GLY A 3 22.60 8.74 -8.72
C GLY A 3 21.48 7.98 -8.02
N LEU A 4 21.51 7.86 -6.68
CA LEU A 4 20.51 7.08 -5.93
C LEU A 4 19.24 7.88 -5.62
N LEU A 5 19.39 9.19 -5.38
CA LEU A 5 18.32 10.12 -5.11
C LEU A 5 18.69 11.48 -5.68
N LYS A 6 17.75 12.11 -6.39
CA LYS A 6 17.83 13.54 -6.70
C LYS A 6 16.69 14.29 -6.02
N ILE A 7 16.98 15.50 -5.58
CA ILE A 7 16.03 16.43 -4.98
C ILE A 7 16.07 17.68 -5.84
N ASP A 8 14.93 18.02 -6.45
CA ASP A 8 14.79 19.15 -7.37
C ASP A 8 15.83 19.14 -8.51
N GLY A 9 16.09 17.95 -9.05
CA GLY A 9 17.08 17.70 -10.10
C GLY A 9 18.54 17.64 -9.65
N ALA A 10 18.85 18.04 -8.41
CA ALA A 10 20.20 17.97 -7.84
C ALA A 10 20.46 16.63 -7.14
N ASP A 11 21.63 16.04 -7.36
CA ASP A 11 22.00 14.78 -6.72
C ASP A 11 22.21 14.97 -5.21
N ALA A 12 21.46 14.22 -4.39
CA ALA A 12 21.43 14.39 -2.94
C ALA A 12 22.78 14.04 -2.27
N TYR A 13 23.52 13.10 -2.86
CA TYR A 13 24.81 12.68 -2.31
C TYR A 13 25.90 13.73 -2.55
N THR A 14 25.99 14.27 -3.77
CA THR A 14 26.97 15.32 -4.08
C THR A 14 26.67 16.64 -3.41
N THR A 15 25.38 16.98 -3.24
CA THR A 15 24.95 18.28 -2.68
C THR A 15 24.97 18.28 -1.16
N TYR A 16 24.46 17.21 -0.53
CA TYR A 16 24.27 17.16 0.93
C TYR A 16 25.02 16.02 1.60
N GLY A 17 25.72 15.16 0.85
CA GLY A 17 26.39 13.99 1.40
C GLY A 17 25.43 12.96 1.96
N VAL A 18 24.18 12.87 1.47
CA VAL A 18 23.16 11.92 1.96
C VAL A 18 22.75 10.91 0.91
N PHE A 19 22.37 9.72 1.34
CA PHE A 19 21.80 8.69 0.46
C PHE A 19 20.76 7.85 1.22
N PRO A 20 19.70 7.39 0.55
CA PRO A 20 18.64 6.60 1.17
C PRO A 20 19.13 5.20 1.57
N THR A 21 18.55 4.63 2.62
CA THR A 21 18.71 3.22 2.98
C THR A 21 17.92 2.31 2.04
N GLY A 22 18.29 1.03 1.96
CA GLY A 22 17.55 0.06 1.15
C GLY A 22 16.07 -0.04 1.54
N ASP A 23 15.76 0.00 2.84
CA ASP A 23 14.39 -0.06 3.38
C ASP A 23 13.51 1.12 2.93
N SER A 24 14.13 2.24 2.57
CA SER A 24 13.40 3.42 2.09
C SER A 24 12.73 3.17 0.74
N TYR A 25 13.30 2.32 -0.11
CA TYR A 25 12.71 2.00 -1.41
C TYR A 25 11.39 1.24 -1.29
N ALA A 26 11.22 0.40 -0.26
CA ALA A 26 9.97 -0.31 -0.03
C ALA A 26 8.81 0.68 0.18
N GLN A 27 9.00 1.69 1.03
CA GLN A 27 7.99 2.70 1.33
C GLN A 27 7.66 3.61 0.13
N VAL A 28 8.63 3.86 -0.76
CA VAL A 28 8.36 4.60 -2.01
C VAL A 28 7.34 3.86 -2.88
N LEU A 29 7.39 2.53 -2.89
CA LEU A 29 6.55 1.66 -3.71
C LEU A 29 5.16 1.38 -3.12
N GLU A 30 4.90 1.78 -1.87
CA GLU A 30 3.60 1.57 -1.21
C GLU A 30 2.48 2.39 -1.86
N TRP A 31 1.25 1.88 -1.86
CA TRP A 31 0.11 2.63 -2.40
C TRP A 31 -0.63 3.37 -1.28
N PRO A 32 -1.22 4.55 -1.56
CA PRO A 32 -2.15 5.19 -0.63
C PRO A 32 -3.44 4.38 -0.50
N SER A 33 -4.12 4.49 0.65
CA SER A 33 -5.49 3.99 0.83
C SER A 33 -6.51 4.85 0.06
N LEU A 34 -7.76 4.41 0.04
CA LEU A 34 -8.87 5.29 -0.34
C LEU A 34 -9.09 6.34 0.75
N LYS A 35 -9.65 7.49 0.35
CA LYS A 35 -10.28 8.41 1.30
C LYS A 35 -11.43 7.72 2.02
N GLU A 36 -11.77 8.23 3.19
CA GLU A 36 -12.91 7.74 3.97
C GLU A 36 -14.17 7.65 3.09
N LEU A 37 -14.73 6.45 3.03
CA LEU A 37 -15.92 6.14 2.24
C LEU A 37 -17.14 6.22 3.14
N LEU A 38 -18.29 6.57 2.55
CA LEU A 38 -19.57 6.52 3.25
C LEU A 38 -20.02 5.06 3.37
N ILE A 39 -20.11 4.57 4.62
CA ILE A 39 -20.45 3.18 4.94
C ILE A 39 -21.76 3.14 5.74
N SER A 40 -22.69 2.29 5.31
CA SER A 40 -23.88 1.92 6.08
C SER A 40 -23.74 0.47 6.57
N ASP A 41 -23.68 0.30 7.89
CA ASP A 41 -23.57 -0.99 8.56
C ASP A 41 -24.85 -1.28 9.35
N TRP A 42 -25.79 -2.00 8.72
CA TRP A 42 -27.08 -2.33 9.33
C TRP A 42 -26.94 -3.56 10.24
N PRO A 43 -27.43 -3.51 11.50
CA PRO A 43 -27.29 -4.62 12.45
C PRO A 43 -28.06 -5.87 12.02
N ASP A 44 -29.09 -5.70 11.19
CA ASP A 44 -30.01 -6.72 10.68
C ASP A 44 -29.68 -7.19 9.25
N GLN A 45 -28.48 -6.90 8.75
CA GLN A 45 -28.01 -7.36 7.44
C GLN A 45 -26.57 -7.86 7.52
N ASN A 46 -26.20 -8.76 6.60
CA ASN A 46 -24.81 -9.21 6.44
C ASN A 46 -23.98 -8.13 5.73
N GLY A 47 -22.70 -8.05 6.09
CA GLY A 47 -21.75 -7.17 5.43
C GLY A 47 -22.06 -5.69 5.68
N ILE A 48 -21.66 -4.86 4.71
CA ILE A 48 -21.84 -3.40 4.73
C ILE A 48 -22.22 -2.90 3.34
N ASP A 49 -22.86 -1.73 3.30
CA ASP A 49 -23.06 -0.95 2.08
C ASP A 49 -22.05 0.19 2.04
N VAL A 50 -21.34 0.33 0.92
CA VAL A 50 -20.28 1.33 0.75
C VAL A 50 -20.56 2.15 -0.50
N ASP A 51 -20.49 3.48 -0.38
CA ASP A 51 -20.55 4.36 -1.55
C ASP A 51 -19.24 4.27 -2.35
N LEU A 52 -19.32 3.55 -3.47
CA LEU A 52 -18.24 3.38 -4.43
C LEU A 52 -18.53 4.11 -5.75
N SER A 53 -19.41 5.12 -5.76
CA SER A 53 -19.74 5.87 -6.98
C SER A 53 -18.56 6.69 -7.53
N ALA A 54 -17.69 7.20 -6.65
CA ALA A 54 -16.51 7.97 -7.02
C ALA A 54 -15.37 7.82 -5.98
N PRO A 55 -14.83 6.60 -5.76
CA PRO A 55 -13.73 6.40 -4.84
C PRO A 55 -12.48 7.15 -5.33
N VAL A 56 -11.76 7.76 -4.39
CA VAL A 56 -10.54 8.51 -4.66
C VAL A 56 -9.46 8.11 -3.66
N LEU A 57 -8.21 8.10 -4.12
CA LEU A 57 -7.05 7.85 -3.26
C LEU A 57 -6.85 9.01 -2.28
N ASP A 58 -6.40 8.68 -1.09
CA ASP A 58 -5.97 9.66 -0.09
C ASP A 58 -4.49 10.04 -0.27
N SER A 59 -4.08 11.09 0.44
CA SER A 59 -2.66 11.34 0.70
C SER A 59 -2.04 10.16 1.45
N ARG A 60 -0.75 9.89 1.20
CA ARG A 60 0.02 8.94 2.00
C ARG A 60 1.20 9.61 2.68
N SER A 61 1.60 9.07 3.82
CA SER A 61 2.84 9.43 4.50
C SER A 61 3.86 8.32 4.32
N LEU A 62 5.09 8.66 3.97
CA LEU A 62 6.22 7.74 3.89
C LEU A 62 7.40 8.24 4.72
N THR A 63 8.15 7.33 5.33
CA THR A 63 9.30 7.63 6.19
C THR A 63 10.58 7.12 5.55
N LEU A 64 11.30 7.99 4.87
CA LEU A 64 12.58 7.66 4.25
C LEU A 64 13.70 7.77 5.27
N SER A 65 14.54 6.74 5.35
CA SER A 65 15.73 6.71 6.20
C SER A 65 16.99 6.93 5.37
N PHE A 66 17.95 7.65 5.94
CA PHE A 66 19.14 8.11 5.24
C PHE A 66 20.40 7.89 6.07
N PHE A 67 21.51 7.65 5.37
CA PHE A 67 22.85 7.76 5.93
C PHE A 67 23.60 8.93 5.31
N THR A 68 24.55 9.46 6.08
CA THR A 68 25.53 10.43 5.57
C THR A 68 26.81 9.76 5.09
N GLY A 69 27.38 10.29 4.01
CA GLY A 69 28.66 9.88 3.44
C GLY A 69 29.81 10.83 3.80
N GLY A 70 30.46 10.61 4.94
CA GLY A 70 31.76 11.23 5.22
C GLY A 70 31.70 12.74 5.51
N GLN A 71 32.75 13.46 5.11
CA GLN A 71 32.92 14.89 5.38
C GLN A 71 31.96 15.81 4.60
N LEU A 72 31.27 15.27 3.59
CA LEU A 72 30.25 16.00 2.80
C LEU A 72 28.89 16.09 3.51
N ALA A 73 28.75 15.50 4.70
CA ALA A 73 27.51 15.43 5.44
C ALA A 73 26.96 16.81 5.82
N ASN A 74 25.96 17.30 5.08
CA ASN A 74 25.29 18.58 5.33
C ASN A 74 23.78 18.39 5.50
N ILE A 75 23.38 17.72 6.59
CA ILE A 75 21.96 17.52 6.94
C ILE A 75 21.25 18.86 7.16
N GLY A 76 21.92 19.85 7.78
CA GLY A 76 21.33 21.18 7.98
C GLY A 76 21.00 21.89 6.68
N GLY A 77 21.87 21.78 5.67
CA GLY A 77 21.60 22.27 4.31
C GLY A 77 20.44 21.56 3.64
N LEU A 78 20.36 20.22 3.77
CA LEU A 78 19.24 19.44 3.27
C LEU A 78 17.91 19.89 3.90
N MET A 79 17.87 20.02 5.24
CA MET A 79 16.67 20.46 5.95
C MET A 79 16.28 21.88 5.55
N SER A 80 17.26 22.78 5.42
CA SER A 80 17.00 24.16 4.96
C SER A 80 16.42 24.18 3.55
N ALA A 81 16.90 23.33 2.65
CA ALA A 81 16.37 23.19 1.30
C ALA A 81 14.94 22.63 1.31
N LEU A 82 14.68 21.56 2.07
CA LEU A 82 13.35 20.94 2.18
C LEU A 82 12.32 21.79 2.96
N MET A 83 12.79 22.73 3.77
CA MET A 83 11.95 23.73 4.44
C MET A 83 11.76 24.99 3.58
N ASN A 84 12.55 25.16 2.52
CA ASN A 84 12.44 26.27 1.59
C ASN A 84 11.48 25.91 0.44
N GLY A 85 10.19 25.92 0.77
CA GLY A 85 9.13 25.48 -0.12
C GLY A 85 8.27 24.41 0.55
N SER A 86 7.12 24.12 -0.07
CA SER A 86 6.22 23.09 0.45
C SER A 86 6.41 21.76 -0.27
N TYR A 87 6.73 21.73 -1.56
CA TYR A 87 6.87 20.49 -2.32
C TYR A 87 8.21 20.46 -3.05
N HIS A 88 8.84 19.29 -3.03
CA HIS A 88 10.11 19.01 -3.69
C HIS A 88 9.97 17.77 -4.56
N THR A 89 10.65 17.78 -5.71
CA THR A 89 10.66 16.63 -6.63
C THR A 89 11.75 15.67 -6.19
N LEU A 90 11.36 14.49 -5.71
CA LEU A 90 12.27 13.41 -5.34
C LEU A 90 12.27 12.36 -6.44
N GLU A 91 13.38 12.27 -7.17
CA GLU A 91 13.61 11.23 -8.18
C GLU A 91 14.38 10.07 -7.56
N PHE A 92 13.90 8.85 -7.79
CA PHE A 92 14.57 7.60 -7.41
C PHE A 92 15.00 6.86 -8.69
N PRO A 93 16.17 7.15 -9.27
CA PRO A 93 16.57 6.61 -10.58
C PRO A 93 16.63 5.08 -10.61
N GLN A 94 17.00 4.44 -9.49
CA GLN A 94 17.04 2.99 -9.38
C GLN A 94 15.63 2.35 -9.48
N LEU A 95 14.60 3.07 -9.05
CA LEU A 95 13.19 2.66 -9.16
C LEU A 95 12.53 3.15 -10.46
N GLY A 96 13.13 4.13 -11.14
CA GLY A 96 12.52 4.77 -12.30
C GLY A 96 11.23 5.53 -11.96
N VAL A 97 11.11 6.02 -10.72
CA VAL A 97 9.96 6.81 -10.25
C VAL A 97 10.40 8.18 -9.75
N GLU A 98 9.50 9.14 -9.88
CA GLU A 98 9.60 10.47 -9.29
C GLU A 98 8.32 10.77 -8.52
N HIS A 99 8.46 11.50 -7.41
CA HIS A 99 7.34 11.91 -6.58
C HIS A 99 7.51 13.38 -6.16
N SER A 100 6.41 14.13 -6.17
CA SER A 100 6.36 15.46 -5.58
C SER A 100 5.97 15.33 -4.10
N LEU A 101 6.95 15.48 -3.21
CA LEU A 101 6.81 15.18 -1.79
C LEU A 101 6.98 16.43 -0.92
N ARG A 102 6.23 16.51 0.17
CA ARG A 102 6.35 17.57 1.18
C ARG A 102 6.93 17.04 2.48
N LEU A 103 7.87 17.78 3.07
CA LEU A 103 8.39 17.47 4.39
C LEU A 103 7.31 17.66 5.47
N ILE A 104 7.09 16.63 6.28
CA ILE A 104 6.24 16.66 7.47
C ILE A 104 7.10 16.86 8.72
N SER A 105 8.06 15.96 8.92
CA SER A 105 8.87 15.92 10.14
C SER A 105 10.19 15.17 9.93
N GLN A 106 11.10 15.28 10.90
CA GLN A 106 12.29 14.45 11.00
C GLN A 106 12.18 13.58 12.27
N PRO A 107 11.50 12.42 12.21
CA PRO A 107 11.16 11.65 13.41
C PRO A 107 12.38 11.01 14.09
N SER A 108 13.51 10.85 13.40
CA SER A 108 14.72 10.28 14.01
C SER A 108 16.01 10.93 13.53
N TYR A 109 16.98 11.00 14.44
CA TYR A 109 18.35 11.43 14.17
C TYR A 109 19.30 10.73 15.14
N ARG A 110 20.33 10.09 14.61
CA ARG A 110 21.36 9.39 15.37
C ARG A 110 22.72 9.70 14.76
N SER A 111 23.65 10.16 15.59
CA SER A 111 25.03 10.39 15.19
C SER A 111 25.89 9.28 15.76
N TYR A 112 26.52 8.48 14.91
CA TYR A 112 27.47 7.45 15.32
C TYR A 112 28.90 7.99 15.34
N SER A 113 29.21 8.90 14.42
CA SER A 113 30.47 9.64 14.35
C SER A 113 30.26 10.97 13.63
N ASN A 114 31.29 11.80 13.55
CA ASN A 114 31.22 13.05 12.77
C ASN A 114 30.88 12.79 11.28
N ALA A 115 31.31 11.64 10.74
CA ALA A 115 31.15 11.23 9.35
C ALA A 115 29.88 10.41 9.08
N THR A 116 29.38 9.66 10.07
CA THR A 116 28.29 8.70 9.91
C THR A 116 27.13 9.05 10.83
N LYS A 117 26.06 9.54 10.21
CA LYS A 117 24.79 9.86 10.86
C LYS A 117 23.68 9.10 10.14
N HIS A 118 22.69 8.69 10.90
CA HIS A 118 21.46 8.08 10.42
C HIS A 118 20.29 8.96 10.83
N PHE A 119 19.38 9.25 9.93
CA PHE A 119 18.18 10.04 10.24
C PHE A 119 17.03 9.60 9.34
N ALA A 120 15.81 9.93 9.76
CA ALA A 120 14.62 9.65 8.96
C ALA A 120 13.85 10.95 8.71
N LEU A 121 13.25 11.05 7.52
CA LEU A 121 12.35 12.11 7.12
C LEU A 121 10.98 11.51 6.86
N GLN A 122 9.96 12.09 7.50
CA GLN A 122 8.57 11.80 7.18
C GLN A 122 8.11 12.78 6.12
N LEU A 123 7.60 12.25 5.01
CA LEU A 123 7.18 13.00 3.84
C LEU A 123 5.73 12.65 3.48
N ALA A 124 4.98 13.62 2.97
CA ALA A 124 3.65 13.43 2.39
C ALA A 124 3.74 13.30 0.87
N ASP A 125 3.04 12.31 0.31
CA ASP A 125 2.69 12.24 -1.11
C ASP A 125 1.19 12.56 -1.24
N ASP A 126 0.90 13.79 -1.66
CA ASP A 126 -0.46 14.32 -1.79
C ASP A 126 -1.01 14.15 -3.23
N PHE A 127 -0.24 13.55 -4.14
CA PHE A 127 -0.53 13.50 -5.58
C PHE A 127 -0.51 12.06 -6.12
N PRO A 128 -1.24 11.12 -5.50
CA PRO A 128 -1.22 9.75 -5.96
C PRO A 128 -1.82 9.60 -7.35
N LEU A 129 -1.11 8.90 -8.23
CA LEU A 129 -1.46 8.72 -9.65
C LEU A 129 -1.68 10.06 -10.41
N ALA A 130 -1.18 11.19 -9.91
CA ALA A 130 -1.31 12.46 -10.62
C ALA A 130 -0.66 12.41 -12.01
N GLY A 131 -1.42 12.78 -13.04
CA GLY A 131 -0.97 12.73 -14.43
C GLY A 131 -0.75 11.30 -14.98
N TYR A 132 -1.12 10.25 -14.23
CA TYR A 132 -1.00 8.88 -14.72
C TYR A 132 -2.04 8.60 -15.82
N ASN A 133 -1.53 8.28 -17.02
CA ASN A 133 -2.33 7.76 -18.11
C ASN A 133 -2.33 6.23 -18.05
N TYR A 134 -3.51 5.62 -18.10
CA TYR A 134 -3.63 4.16 -18.01
C TYR A 134 -2.81 3.46 -19.09
N LEU A 135 -1.95 2.55 -18.65
CA LEU A 135 -1.28 1.56 -19.49
C LEU A 135 -1.78 0.18 -19.09
N ALA A 136 -2.19 -0.62 -20.07
CA ALA A 136 -2.52 -2.02 -19.83
C ALA A 136 -1.31 -2.73 -19.19
N PRO A 137 -1.51 -3.69 -18.26
CA PRO A 137 -0.41 -4.43 -17.67
C PRO A 137 0.37 -5.20 -18.76
N ASN A 138 1.66 -5.38 -18.55
CA ASN A 138 2.55 -6.18 -19.39
C ASN A 138 2.72 -7.57 -18.76
N PRO A 139 2.13 -8.64 -19.34
CA PRO A 139 2.27 -9.99 -18.80
C PRO A 139 3.74 -10.43 -18.79
N THR A 140 4.19 -11.02 -17.69
CA THR A 140 5.59 -11.45 -17.50
C THR A 140 5.81 -12.94 -17.78
N GLY A 141 4.85 -13.62 -18.43
CA GLY A 141 4.94 -15.04 -18.77
C GLY A 141 4.65 -16.00 -17.60
N ILE A 142 3.98 -15.51 -16.55
CA ILE A 142 3.56 -16.30 -15.39
C ILE A 142 2.26 -17.03 -15.73
N SER A 143 2.15 -18.29 -15.28
CA SER A 143 0.92 -19.07 -15.41
C SER A 143 -0.21 -18.46 -14.58
N ALA A 144 -1.46 -18.68 -15.02
CA ALA A 144 -2.64 -18.21 -14.29
C ALA A 144 -2.59 -18.62 -12.81
N THR A 145 -2.83 -17.66 -11.92
CA THR A 145 -2.83 -17.89 -10.48
C THR A 145 -4.15 -18.48 -10.00
N GLY A 146 -5.22 -18.32 -10.79
CA GLY A 146 -6.58 -18.66 -10.37
C GLY A 146 -7.25 -17.56 -9.56
N PHE A 147 -6.55 -16.48 -9.23
CA PHE A 147 -7.09 -15.31 -8.54
C PHE A 147 -7.29 -14.17 -9.53
N LYS A 148 -8.49 -13.57 -9.54
CA LYS A 148 -8.86 -12.56 -10.54
C LYS A 148 -9.50 -11.35 -9.89
N ILE A 149 -9.22 -10.17 -10.44
CA ILE A 149 -9.98 -8.94 -10.18
C ILE A 149 -10.75 -8.63 -11.47
N ASP A 150 -12.08 -8.51 -11.36
CA ASP A 150 -12.97 -8.22 -12.49
C ASP A 150 -12.72 -9.13 -13.71
N ASN A 151 -12.59 -10.43 -13.46
CA ASN A 151 -12.27 -11.48 -14.44
C ASN A 151 -10.86 -11.43 -15.06
N VAL A 152 -10.00 -10.52 -14.62
CA VAL A 152 -8.58 -10.45 -15.04
C VAL A 152 -7.70 -11.15 -14.01
N ASP A 153 -6.99 -12.20 -14.43
CA ASP A 153 -6.07 -12.94 -13.55
C ASP A 153 -4.90 -12.06 -13.10
N LEU A 154 -4.50 -12.19 -11.83
CA LEU A 154 -3.36 -11.47 -11.26
C LEU A 154 -2.04 -11.81 -11.98
N ALA A 155 -1.94 -12.99 -12.61
CA ALA A 155 -0.83 -13.36 -13.48
C ALA A 155 -0.63 -12.39 -14.66
N ASN A 156 -1.70 -11.77 -15.16
CA ASN A 156 -1.61 -10.78 -16.24
C ASN A 156 -0.89 -9.50 -15.79
N TYR A 157 -0.90 -9.21 -14.49
CA TYR A 157 -0.10 -8.14 -13.87
C TYR A 157 1.31 -8.63 -13.49
N GLY A 158 1.68 -9.87 -13.82
CA GLY A 158 2.94 -10.47 -13.41
C GLY A 158 3.03 -10.74 -11.91
N MET A 159 1.88 -10.87 -11.24
CA MET A 159 1.80 -11.08 -9.80
C MET A 159 1.44 -12.54 -9.50
N VAL A 160 2.14 -13.13 -8.53
CA VAL A 160 1.86 -14.46 -8.00
C VAL A 160 1.28 -14.28 -6.61
N VAL A 161 0.17 -14.96 -6.32
CA VAL A 161 -0.40 -14.98 -4.96
C VAL A 161 0.48 -15.85 -4.06
N THR A 162 0.87 -15.31 -2.91
CA THR A 162 1.72 -16.01 -1.95
C THR A 162 0.90 -16.95 -1.05
N GLU A 163 1.58 -17.87 -0.39
CA GLU A 163 0.96 -18.74 0.62
C GLU A 163 0.32 -17.89 1.74
N GLY A 164 -0.81 -18.35 2.27
CA GLY A 164 -1.55 -17.69 3.35
C GLY A 164 -2.77 -16.89 2.89
N ALA A 165 -2.81 -16.42 1.64
CA ALA A 165 -3.99 -15.71 1.11
C ALA A 165 -5.25 -16.57 1.17
N GLU A 166 -5.13 -17.88 0.90
CA GLU A 166 -6.25 -18.84 0.98
C GLU A 166 -6.81 -18.95 2.40
N SER A 167 -5.94 -19.04 3.40
CA SER A 167 -6.32 -19.11 4.82
C SER A 167 -7.05 -17.83 5.24
N GLU A 168 -6.55 -16.67 4.81
CA GLU A 168 -7.21 -15.40 5.08
C GLU A 168 -8.55 -15.29 4.37
N ILE A 169 -8.72 -15.84 3.16
CA ILE A 169 -10.02 -15.88 2.46
C ILE A 169 -11.00 -16.83 3.13
N LEU A 170 -10.57 -18.03 3.55
CA LEU A 170 -11.43 -19.05 4.15
C LEU A 170 -11.85 -18.75 5.59
N LYS A 171 -11.11 -17.90 6.30
CA LYS A 171 -11.46 -17.47 7.66
C LYS A 171 -12.87 -16.88 7.71
N SER A 172 -13.73 -17.35 8.59
CA SER A 172 -15.10 -16.80 8.68
C SER A 172 -15.08 -15.32 9.08
N PRO A 173 -15.98 -14.48 8.53
CA PRO A 173 -16.14 -13.11 9.00
C PRO A 173 -16.55 -13.07 10.47
N GLY A 174 -16.26 -11.95 11.14
CA GLY A 174 -16.74 -11.72 12.50
C GLY A 174 -18.27 -11.64 12.56
N ILE A 175 -18.85 -11.98 13.71
CA ILE A 175 -20.30 -11.86 13.93
C ILE A 175 -20.65 -10.46 14.43
N LYS A 176 -21.75 -9.88 13.95
CA LYS A 176 -22.33 -8.63 14.48
C LYS A 176 -22.91 -8.90 15.85
N GLN A 177 -22.63 -8.00 16.79
CA GLN A 177 -23.13 -8.16 18.16
C GLN A 177 -24.59 -7.73 18.20
N ASN A 178 -25.49 -8.66 18.51
CA ASN A 178 -26.88 -8.35 18.79
C ASN A 178 -27.01 -7.65 20.15
N LEU A 179 -28.25 -7.32 20.51
CA LEU A 179 -28.55 -6.71 21.80
C LEU A 179 -27.99 -7.56 22.95
N LEU A 180 -27.04 -6.98 23.68
CA LEU A 180 -26.43 -7.56 24.87
C LEU A 180 -26.77 -6.68 26.06
N VAL A 181 -27.51 -7.24 27.02
CA VAL A 181 -27.90 -6.57 28.26
C VAL A 181 -27.06 -7.13 29.40
N SER A 182 -26.22 -6.27 29.99
CA SER A 182 -25.41 -6.59 31.17
C SER A 182 -25.89 -5.75 32.35
N ILE A 183 -26.34 -6.40 33.43
CA ILE A 183 -26.88 -5.75 34.62
C ILE A 183 -25.98 -6.09 35.80
N LYS A 184 -25.46 -5.08 36.51
CA LYS A 184 -24.46 -5.23 37.59
C LYS A 184 -24.79 -6.28 38.65
N ASN A 185 -26.08 -6.44 38.99
CA ASN A 185 -26.53 -7.31 40.06
C ASN A 185 -26.97 -8.70 39.56
N LYS A 186 -26.70 -9.06 38.30
CA LYS A 186 -26.92 -10.40 37.75
C LYS A 186 -25.60 -10.96 37.23
N ALA A 187 -25.35 -12.24 37.50
CA ALA A 187 -24.24 -12.95 36.90
C ALA A 187 -24.50 -13.15 35.40
N GLY A 188 -23.49 -12.89 34.57
CA GLY A 188 -23.57 -13.06 33.12
C GLY A 188 -24.29 -11.93 32.39
N VAL A 189 -24.77 -12.22 31.17
CA VAL A 189 -25.44 -11.27 30.28
C VAL A 189 -26.70 -11.92 29.69
N SER A 190 -27.68 -11.11 29.30
CA SER A 190 -28.77 -11.54 28.43
C SER A 190 -28.41 -11.15 27.01
N TYR A 191 -28.43 -12.10 26.08
CA TYR A 191 -28.07 -11.88 24.68
C TYR A 191 -29.24 -12.26 23.78
N ASP A 192 -29.57 -11.38 22.83
CA ASP A 192 -30.53 -11.68 21.77
C ASP A 192 -29.88 -12.61 20.74
N GLY A 193 -30.34 -13.87 20.71
CA GLY A 193 -29.79 -14.93 19.87
C GLY A 193 -30.66 -15.30 18.67
N GLU A 194 -31.67 -14.51 18.30
CA GLU A 194 -32.64 -14.92 17.27
C GLU A 194 -32.02 -15.00 15.87
N ASN A 195 -31.34 -13.94 15.43
CA ASN A 195 -30.72 -13.86 14.12
C ASN A 195 -29.21 -13.63 14.24
N VAL A 196 -28.41 -14.20 13.34
CA VAL A 196 -26.95 -14.02 13.33
C VAL A 196 -26.56 -13.37 12.02
N PHE A 197 -25.99 -12.17 12.11
CA PHE A 197 -25.49 -11.42 10.96
C PHE A 197 -23.97 -11.33 10.99
N VAL A 198 -23.33 -11.41 9.81
CA VAL A 198 -21.87 -11.34 9.68
C VAL A 198 -21.41 -9.92 9.34
N LYS A 199 -20.25 -9.54 9.87
CA LYS A 199 -19.56 -8.29 9.53
C LYS A 199 -18.94 -8.37 8.14
N SER A 200 -18.60 -7.21 7.58
CA SER A 200 -17.62 -7.16 6.49
C SER A 200 -16.27 -7.73 6.96
N LYS A 201 -15.44 -8.10 5.99
CA LYS A 201 -14.17 -8.77 6.27
C LYS A 201 -13.08 -8.15 5.43
N GLU A 202 -12.06 -7.63 6.09
CA GLU A 202 -10.82 -7.23 5.43
C GLU A 202 -9.93 -8.45 5.22
N VAL A 203 -9.38 -8.58 4.02
CA VAL A 203 -8.53 -9.69 3.59
C VAL A 203 -7.27 -9.12 2.98
N GLU A 204 -6.12 -9.49 3.54
CA GLU A 204 -4.82 -9.17 2.98
C GLU A 204 -4.40 -10.24 1.98
N ILE A 205 -4.35 -9.87 0.69
CA ILE A 205 -3.90 -10.76 -0.37
C ILE A 205 -2.40 -10.54 -0.56
N GLY A 206 -1.59 -11.50 -0.11
CA GLY A 206 -0.15 -11.51 -0.33
C GLY A 206 0.18 -11.76 -1.81
N LEU A 207 1.04 -10.91 -2.37
CA LEU A 207 1.45 -10.89 -3.75
C LEU A 207 2.97 -10.81 -3.87
N LEU A 208 3.49 -11.46 -4.90
CA LEU A 208 4.89 -11.49 -5.24
C LEU A 208 5.07 -11.10 -6.71
N PHE A 209 5.94 -10.13 -6.95
CA PHE A 209 6.42 -9.80 -8.30
C PHE A 209 7.91 -10.11 -8.43
N ARG A 210 8.26 -10.77 -9.55
CA ARG A 210 9.66 -11.00 -9.96
C ARG A 210 9.84 -10.62 -11.41
N GLY A 211 10.72 -9.67 -11.70
CA GLY A 211 10.90 -9.18 -13.07
C GLY A 211 11.71 -7.90 -13.17
N SER A 212 11.45 -7.12 -14.23
CA SER A 212 12.09 -5.82 -14.45
C SER A 212 11.40 -4.70 -13.65
N MET A 213 12.11 -3.60 -13.41
CA MET A 213 11.55 -2.39 -12.76
C MET A 213 10.45 -1.74 -13.57
N SER A 214 10.66 -1.60 -14.87
CA SER A 214 9.66 -1.02 -15.77
C SER A 214 8.36 -1.82 -15.76
N ASP A 215 8.44 -3.15 -15.79
CA ASP A 215 7.24 -4.00 -15.75
C ASP A 215 6.55 -3.93 -14.39
N PHE A 216 7.32 -3.94 -13.30
CA PHE A 216 6.76 -3.81 -11.96
C PHE A 216 5.98 -2.50 -11.80
N ILE A 217 6.60 -1.36 -12.09
CA ILE A 217 5.97 -0.04 -11.93
C ILE A 217 4.73 0.08 -12.82
N ARG A 218 4.82 -0.37 -14.08
CA ARG A 218 3.68 -0.36 -15.01
C ARG A 218 2.53 -1.22 -14.49
N ASN A 219 2.81 -2.45 -14.09
CA ASN A 219 1.76 -3.39 -13.68
C ASN A 219 1.16 -3.04 -12.33
N SER A 220 1.99 -2.57 -11.39
CA SER A 220 1.59 -2.06 -10.08
C SER A 220 0.63 -0.88 -10.21
N ARG A 221 0.98 0.13 -11.01
CA ARG A 221 0.08 1.28 -11.29
C ARG A 221 -1.18 0.87 -12.03
N ALA A 222 -1.10 -0.06 -12.97
CA ALA A 222 -2.27 -0.58 -13.68
C ALA A 222 -3.25 -1.32 -12.74
N LEU A 223 -2.73 -2.10 -11.79
CA LEU A 223 -3.55 -2.79 -10.80
C LEU A 223 -4.23 -1.80 -9.87
N LEU A 224 -3.46 -0.87 -9.27
CA LEU A 224 -4.03 0.17 -8.40
C LEU A 224 -5.11 0.98 -9.13
N TYR A 225 -4.83 1.42 -10.36
CA TYR A 225 -5.79 2.15 -11.19
C TYR A 225 -7.10 1.37 -11.42
N ASN A 226 -7.01 0.05 -11.63
CA ASN A 226 -8.21 -0.78 -11.83
C ASN A 226 -8.98 -1.00 -10.52
N LEU A 227 -8.27 -1.14 -9.39
CA LEU A 227 -8.87 -1.34 -8.07
C LEU A 227 -9.65 -0.12 -7.57
N VAL A 228 -9.25 1.09 -7.96
CA VAL A 228 -9.89 2.35 -7.54
C VAL A 228 -10.95 2.86 -8.52
N LYS A 229 -11.37 2.05 -9.49
CA LYS A 229 -12.45 2.44 -10.41
C LYS A 229 -13.79 2.53 -9.68
N PRO A 230 -14.70 3.43 -10.12
CA PRO A 230 -16.08 3.47 -9.65
C PRO A 230 -16.79 2.11 -9.70
N GLY A 231 -17.47 1.77 -8.61
CA GLY A 231 -18.25 0.56 -8.41
C GLY A 231 -17.49 -0.52 -7.64
N GLN A 232 -18.24 -1.45 -7.07
CA GLN A 232 -17.69 -2.64 -6.40
C GLN A 232 -16.84 -3.47 -7.37
N ARG A 233 -15.67 -3.92 -6.90
CA ARG A 233 -14.81 -4.87 -7.63
C ARG A 233 -15.25 -6.30 -7.32
N SER A 234 -14.99 -7.22 -8.24
CA SER A 234 -15.19 -8.65 -8.03
C SER A 234 -13.85 -9.35 -7.89
N PHE A 235 -13.56 -9.89 -6.70
CA PHE A 235 -12.40 -10.74 -6.47
C PHE A 235 -12.80 -12.21 -6.56
N TYR A 236 -12.33 -12.91 -7.59
CA TYR A 236 -12.52 -14.34 -7.75
C TYR A 236 -11.35 -15.10 -7.13
N ALA A 237 -11.64 -16.04 -6.24
CA ALA A 237 -10.66 -16.93 -5.65
C ALA A 237 -10.84 -18.34 -6.21
N GLY A 238 -9.91 -18.78 -7.07
CA GLY A 238 -9.99 -20.10 -7.72
C GLY A 238 -9.96 -21.28 -6.75
N VAL A 239 -9.47 -21.06 -5.53
CA VAL A 239 -9.39 -22.05 -4.44
C VAL A 239 -10.75 -22.38 -3.84
N THR A 240 -11.65 -21.39 -3.75
CA THR A 240 -13.04 -21.57 -3.31
C THR A 240 -13.99 -21.76 -4.49
N GLY A 241 -13.61 -21.28 -5.68
CA GLY A 241 -14.50 -21.19 -6.84
C GLY A 241 -15.52 -20.06 -6.72
N GLU A 242 -15.35 -19.16 -5.75
CA GLU A 242 -16.30 -18.10 -5.44
C GLU A 242 -15.78 -16.72 -5.87
N SER A 243 -16.73 -15.80 -6.06
CA SER A 243 -16.44 -14.38 -6.27
C SER A 243 -16.95 -13.56 -5.09
N TYR A 244 -16.08 -12.71 -4.57
CA TYR A 244 -16.34 -11.82 -3.45
C TYR A 244 -16.49 -10.39 -3.97
N GLY A 245 -17.56 -9.72 -3.55
CA GLY A 245 -17.68 -8.28 -3.74
C GLY A 245 -16.69 -7.55 -2.84
N CYS A 246 -15.87 -6.66 -3.38
CA CYS A 246 -14.85 -5.98 -2.59
C CYS A 246 -14.53 -4.56 -3.05
N TYR A 247 -13.82 -3.83 -2.18
CA TYR A 247 -13.11 -2.59 -2.53
C TYR A 247 -11.71 -2.60 -1.93
N TYR A 248 -10.83 -1.80 -2.51
CA TYR A 248 -9.44 -1.65 -2.10
C TYR A 248 -9.31 -0.76 -0.86
N ASN A 249 -8.49 -1.16 0.12
CA ASN A 249 -8.29 -0.39 1.36
C ASN A 249 -6.83 0.00 1.63
N GLY A 250 -5.87 -0.59 0.93
CA GLY A 250 -4.46 -0.28 1.16
C GLY A 250 -3.53 -1.33 0.57
N GLN A 251 -2.25 -1.00 0.53
CA GLN A 251 -1.20 -1.95 0.17
C GLN A 251 0.03 -1.66 1.00
N ARG A 252 0.74 -2.72 1.36
CA ARG A 252 1.97 -2.62 2.16
C ARG A 252 3.07 -3.46 1.54
N VAL A 253 4.29 -2.92 1.46
CA VAL A 253 5.44 -3.70 0.98
C VAL A 253 6.06 -4.42 2.17
N GLU A 254 6.16 -5.74 2.07
CA GLU A 254 6.74 -6.58 3.12
C GLU A 254 8.23 -6.76 2.91
N ARG A 255 8.62 -6.96 1.65
CA ARG A 255 10.03 -7.18 1.29
C ARG A 255 10.30 -6.67 -0.12
N PHE A 256 11.37 -5.91 -0.25
CA PHE A 256 11.83 -5.41 -1.53
C PHE A 256 13.33 -5.60 -1.69
N LEU A 257 13.73 -6.30 -2.76
CA LEU A 257 15.13 -6.55 -3.09
C LEU A 257 15.37 -6.30 -4.58
N ILE A 258 16.56 -5.78 -4.88
CA ILE A 258 17.05 -5.65 -6.24
C ILE A 258 18.29 -6.54 -6.36
N LEU A 259 18.20 -7.58 -7.19
CA LEU A 259 19.23 -8.58 -7.41
C LEU A 259 19.50 -8.70 -8.91
N ASN A 260 20.72 -8.40 -9.36
CA ASN A 260 21.14 -8.53 -10.77
C ASN A 260 20.17 -7.85 -11.76
N ASN A 261 19.79 -6.60 -11.49
CA ASN A 261 18.80 -5.82 -12.26
C ASN A 261 17.40 -6.44 -12.35
N ARG A 262 17.09 -7.39 -11.48
CA ARG A 262 15.73 -7.93 -11.29
C ARG A 262 15.23 -7.56 -9.91
N ILE A 263 13.92 -7.41 -9.84
CA ILE A 263 13.22 -7.09 -8.61
C ILE A 263 12.66 -8.35 -8.01
N TRP A 264 12.66 -8.37 -6.70
CA TRP A 264 11.82 -9.21 -5.88
C TRP A 264 11.01 -8.29 -4.96
N CYS A 265 9.70 -8.22 -5.18
CA CYS A 265 8.80 -7.42 -4.36
C CYS A 265 7.70 -8.32 -3.81
N GLU A 266 7.70 -8.54 -2.50
CA GLU A 266 6.61 -9.16 -1.74
C GLU A 266 5.82 -8.05 -1.06
N PHE A 267 4.51 -8.08 -1.23
CA PHE A 267 3.61 -7.06 -0.73
C PHE A 267 2.19 -7.61 -0.55
N SER A 268 1.43 -7.04 0.38
CA SER A 268 0.04 -7.38 0.59
C SER A 268 -0.89 -6.28 0.08
N VAL A 269 -1.98 -6.66 -0.58
CA VAL A 269 -3.07 -5.76 -0.96
C VAL A 269 -4.25 -6.06 -0.07
N SER A 270 -4.71 -5.05 0.67
CA SER A 270 -5.90 -5.15 1.50
C SER A 270 -7.15 -4.91 0.66
N LEU A 271 -8.05 -5.91 0.67
CA LEU A 271 -9.38 -5.86 0.07
C LEU A 271 -10.42 -6.05 1.17
N VAL A 272 -11.40 -5.15 1.23
CA VAL A 272 -12.54 -5.32 2.13
C VAL A 272 -13.67 -5.98 1.36
N PHE A 273 -14.02 -7.20 1.78
CA PHE A 273 -15.14 -7.95 1.26
C PHE A 273 -16.43 -7.40 1.87
N THR A 274 -17.32 -6.94 0.99
CA THR A 274 -18.63 -6.36 1.34
C THR A 274 -19.71 -7.42 1.50
N ASN A 275 -19.37 -8.70 1.27
CA ASN A 275 -20.28 -9.85 1.15
C ASN A 275 -21.54 -9.75 2.01
N LYS A 276 -22.68 -9.72 1.31
CA LYS A 276 -24.04 -9.78 1.87
C LYS A 276 -24.63 -11.20 1.91
N THR A 277 -23.95 -12.17 1.33
CA THR A 277 -24.42 -13.55 1.22
C THR A 277 -23.48 -14.51 1.93
N VAL A 278 -24.07 -15.40 2.72
CA VAL A 278 -23.45 -16.55 3.40
C VAL A 278 -23.32 -17.70 2.41
#